data_AF-A0A957YR83-F1
#
_entry.id   AF-A0A957YR83-F1
#
_cell.length_a   1.000
_cell.length_b   1.000
_cell.length_c   1.000
_cell.angle_alpha   90.00
_cell.angle_beta   90.00
_cell.angle_gamma   90.00
#
_symmetry.space_group_name_H-M   'P 1'
#
loop_
_entity.id
_entity.type
_entity.pdbx_description
1 polymer ?
#
loop_
_entity_poly.entity_id
_entity_poly.type
_entity_poly.pdbx_seq_one_letter_code
_entity_poly.pdbx_strand_id
1 'polypeptide(L)'
;MDNTKTTAVSGCIIWFVLITFICSCILPVFMAIGSISSFSNYAIQTTGGWLCPEGTTPQSRTYSTTTFDENGFEQPATGYELECVDSSGEVVKSDPVLYAFIWIGIWVLVGLIVSIVLTFALSVPGGMLVTKVLNSIRVRR
;
A
#
# COMPACT_ATOMS: atom_id res chain seq x y z
N MET A 1 -20.76 -23.38 31.01
CA MET A 1 -19.89 -22.54 30.16
C MET A 1 -20.62 -21.24 29.91
N ASP A 2 -20.11 -20.14 30.46
CA ASP A 2 -20.80 -18.84 30.46
C ASP A 2 -21.09 -18.35 29.04
N ASN A 3 -22.38 -18.20 28.72
CA ASN A 3 -22.86 -17.74 27.41
C ASN A 3 -22.19 -16.41 26.99
N THR A 4 -21.77 -15.57 27.94
CA THR A 4 -21.06 -14.31 27.72
C THR A 4 -19.70 -14.50 27.04
N LYS A 5 -18.96 -15.56 27.39
CA LYS A 5 -17.64 -15.85 26.78
C LYS A 5 -17.81 -16.34 25.35
N THR A 6 -18.84 -17.12 25.07
CA THR A 6 -19.13 -17.66 23.74
C THR A 6 -19.54 -16.56 22.75
N THR A 7 -20.32 -15.56 23.20
CA THR A 7 -20.74 -14.42 22.36
C THR A 7 -19.58 -13.47 22.05
N ALA A 8 -18.69 -13.22 23.02
CA ALA A 8 -17.51 -12.38 22.80
C ALA A 8 -16.51 -13.01 21.81
N VAL A 9 -16.28 -14.32 21.91
CA VAL A 9 -15.42 -15.07 20.98
C VAL A 9 -16.00 -15.07 19.56
N SER A 10 -17.32 -15.23 19.43
CA SER A 10 -18.03 -15.15 18.14
C SER A 10 -17.86 -13.80 17.44
N GLY A 11 -17.95 -12.68 18.18
CA GLY A 11 -17.78 -11.34 17.61
C GLY A 11 -16.37 -11.07 17.10
N CYS A 12 -15.36 -11.57 17.83
CA CYS A 12 -13.96 -11.40 17.45
C CYS A 12 -13.62 -12.15 16.16
N ILE A 13 -14.14 -13.37 15.98
CA ILE A 13 -13.94 -14.16 14.75
C ILE A 13 -14.56 -13.46 13.53
N ILE A 14 -15.78 -12.94 13.67
CA ILE A 14 -16.47 -12.22 12.58
C ILE A 14 -15.70 -10.95 12.19
N TRP A 15 -15.17 -10.22 13.18
CA TRP A 15 -14.36 -9.03 12.95
C TRP A 15 -13.06 -9.34 12.19
N PHE A 16 -12.34 -10.41 12.58
CA PHE A 16 -11.15 -10.86 11.85
C PHE A 16 -11.44 -11.25 10.40
N VAL A 17 -12.56 -11.93 10.15
CA VAL A 17 -12.96 -12.32 8.79
C VAL A 17 -13.29 -11.07 7.95
N LEU A 18 -14.02 -10.12 8.51
CA LEU A 18 -14.36 -8.86 7.82
C LEU A 18 -13.10 -8.04 7.51
N ILE A 19 -12.18 -7.89 8.46
CA ILE A 19 -10.90 -7.20 8.23
C ILE A 19 -10.12 -7.87 7.11
N THR A 20 -9.97 -9.19 7.18
CA THR A 20 -9.17 -9.94 6.20
C THR A 20 -9.74 -9.76 4.79
N PHE A 21 -11.07 -9.85 4.65
CA PHE A 21 -11.74 -9.65 3.38
C PHE A 21 -11.61 -8.22 2.86
N ILE A 22 -11.85 -7.21 3.72
CA ILE A 22 -11.74 -5.79 3.36
C ILE A 22 -10.29 -5.43 3.00
N CYS A 23 -9.31 -5.83 3.81
CA CYS A 23 -7.89 -5.62 3.53
C CYS A 23 -7.47 -6.27 2.22
N SER A 24 -7.98 -7.46 1.90
CA SER A 24 -7.69 -8.13 0.63
C SER A 24 -8.20 -7.35 -0.59
N CYS A 25 -9.21 -6.51 -0.45
CA CYS A 25 -9.71 -5.67 -1.54
C CYS A 25 -9.03 -4.30 -1.58
N ILE A 26 -8.75 -3.71 -0.42
CA ILE A 26 -8.25 -2.34 -0.33
C ILE A 26 -6.73 -2.28 -0.53
N LEU A 27 -5.96 -3.18 0.07
CA LEU A 27 -4.50 -3.14 0.00
C LEU A 27 -3.95 -3.26 -1.43
N PRO A 28 -4.48 -4.13 -2.32
CA PRO A 28 -4.02 -4.17 -3.70
C PRO A 28 -4.26 -2.86 -4.46
N VAL A 29 -5.37 -2.18 -4.19
CA VAL A 29 -5.69 -0.87 -4.82
C VAL A 29 -4.69 0.19 -4.37
N PHE A 30 -4.41 0.26 -3.07
CA PHE A 30 -3.43 1.19 -2.51
C PHE A 30 -2.00 0.89 -2.98
N MET A 31 -1.62 -0.39 -3.09
CA MET A 31 -0.35 -0.78 -3.69
C MET A 31 -0.26 -0.36 -5.16
N ALA A 32 -1.31 -0.56 -5.96
CA ALA A 32 -1.32 -0.13 -7.35
C ALA A 32 -1.16 1.39 -7.49
N ILE A 33 -1.86 2.17 -6.65
CA ILE A 33 -1.73 3.63 -6.61
C ILE A 33 -0.30 4.04 -6.20
N GLY A 34 0.27 3.39 -5.19
CA GLY A 34 1.64 3.63 -4.75
C GLY A 34 2.67 3.34 -5.85
N SER A 35 2.52 2.23 -6.55
CA SER A 35 3.43 1.83 -7.65
C SER A 35 3.33 2.73 -8.87
N ILE A 36 2.14 3.19 -9.24
CA ILE A 36 1.98 4.11 -10.38
C ILE A 36 2.50 5.50 -10.01
N SER A 37 2.25 5.94 -8.77
CA SER A 37 2.68 7.26 -8.31
C SER A 37 4.15 7.36 -7.95
N SER A 38 4.88 6.24 -7.76
CA SER A 38 6.32 6.25 -7.46
C SER A 38 7.19 6.78 -8.61
N PHE A 39 6.68 6.81 -9.84
CA PHE A 39 7.39 7.40 -10.99
C PHE A 39 7.30 8.94 -11.03
N SER A 40 6.53 9.55 -10.13
CA SER A 40 6.35 11.01 -10.11
C SER A 40 7.47 11.72 -9.33
N ASN A 41 7.80 12.94 -9.76
CA ASN A 41 8.73 13.82 -9.03
C ASN A 41 8.25 14.10 -7.58
N TYR A 42 6.95 13.99 -7.32
CA TYR A 42 6.36 14.19 -6.00
C TYR A 42 6.79 13.10 -5.01
N ALA A 43 6.83 11.83 -5.46
CA ALA A 43 7.31 10.73 -4.65
C ALA A 43 8.78 10.94 -4.25
N ILE A 44 9.60 11.39 -5.20
CA ILE A 44 11.04 11.66 -5.00
C ILE A 44 11.26 12.83 -4.05
N GLN A 45 10.54 13.93 -4.19
CA GLN A 45 10.68 15.07 -3.26
C GLN A 45 10.25 14.69 -1.84
N THR A 46 9.15 13.96 -1.71
CA THR A 46 8.63 13.59 -0.39
C THR A 46 9.51 12.57 0.32
N THR A 47 9.99 11.55 -0.39
CA THR A 47 10.90 10.54 0.18
C THR A 47 12.34 11.03 0.29
N GLY A 48 12.77 11.93 -0.61
CA GLY A 48 14.08 12.55 -0.61
C GLY A 48 14.35 13.40 0.62
N GLY A 49 13.32 14.02 1.20
CA GLY A 49 13.43 14.71 2.49
C GLY A 49 13.81 13.78 3.67
N TRP A 50 13.63 12.46 3.53
CA TRP A 50 14.03 11.47 4.53
C TRP A 50 15.29 10.68 4.14
N LEU A 51 15.58 10.54 2.84
CA LEU A 51 16.71 9.74 2.35
C LEU A 51 17.99 10.56 2.18
N CYS A 52 17.86 11.85 1.88
CA CYS A 52 18.98 12.72 1.61
C CYS A 52 19.60 13.27 2.90
N PRO A 53 20.94 13.29 3.01
CA PRO A 53 21.61 13.89 4.15
C PRO A 53 21.37 15.41 4.22
N GLU A 54 21.49 15.97 5.43
CA GLU A 54 21.31 17.42 5.65
C GLU A 54 22.24 18.24 4.74
N GLY A 55 21.70 19.31 4.15
CA GLY A 55 22.44 20.17 3.22
C GLY A 55 22.38 19.73 1.75
N THR A 56 21.77 18.58 1.44
CA THR A 56 21.58 18.14 0.05
C THR A 56 20.12 18.30 -0.42
N THR A 57 19.93 18.42 -1.73
CA THR A 57 18.61 18.57 -2.36
C THR A 57 18.25 17.32 -3.17
N PRO A 58 17.03 16.77 -3.03
CA PRO A 58 16.61 15.62 -3.81
C PRO A 58 16.26 16.07 -5.25
N GLN A 59 16.93 15.45 -6.23
CA GLN A 59 16.62 15.56 -7.65
C GLN A 59 16.19 14.20 -8.20
N SER A 60 15.35 14.25 -9.23
CA SER A 60 15.04 13.09 -10.06
C SER A 60 15.94 13.10 -11.28
N ARG A 61 16.70 12.03 -11.46
CA ARG A 61 17.45 11.80 -12.69
C ARG A 61 16.75 10.73 -13.51
N THR A 62 16.44 11.07 -14.75
CA THR A 62 15.92 10.13 -15.75
C THR A 62 17.05 9.71 -16.65
N TYR A 63 17.32 8.41 -16.73
CA TYR A 63 18.35 7.88 -17.63
C TYR A 63 17.72 6.89 -18.63
N SER A 64 18.21 6.94 -19.87
CA SER A 64 17.79 6.00 -20.91
C SER A 64 18.41 4.64 -20.63
N THR A 65 17.55 3.63 -20.54
CA THR A 65 17.93 2.22 -20.46
C THR A 65 17.40 1.49 -21.68
N THR A 66 18.10 0.46 -22.11
CA THR A 66 17.64 -0.45 -23.17
C THR A 66 17.22 -1.75 -22.52
N THR A 67 15.93 -2.09 -22.62
CA THR A 67 15.45 -3.43 -22.25
C THR A 67 15.32 -4.26 -23.51
N PHE A 68 15.62 -5.56 -23.42
CA PHE A 68 15.42 -6.48 -24.53
C PHE A 68 14.07 -7.18 -24.37
N ASP A 69 13.26 -7.19 -25.42
CA ASP A 69 12.03 -7.97 -25.48
C ASP A 69 12.35 -9.48 -25.60
N GLU A 70 11.36 -10.37 -25.44
CA GLU A 70 11.51 -11.83 -25.59
C GLU A 70 12.11 -12.23 -26.95
N ASN A 71 11.94 -11.36 -27.94
CA ASN A 71 12.45 -11.54 -29.31
C ASN A 71 13.82 -10.86 -29.55
N GLY A 72 14.47 -10.33 -28.50
CA GLY A 72 15.79 -9.69 -28.58
C GLY A 72 15.80 -8.29 -29.20
N PHE A 73 14.64 -7.66 -29.37
CA PHE A 73 14.55 -6.28 -29.85
C PHE A 73 14.77 -5.28 -28.71
N GLU A 74 15.57 -4.26 -28.96
CA GLU A 74 15.81 -3.16 -28.02
C GLU A 74 14.56 -2.28 -27.89
N GLN A 75 14.01 -2.19 -26.68
CA GLN A 75 12.99 -1.22 -26.32
C GLN A 75 13.60 -0.14 -25.43
N PRO A 76 13.39 1.15 -25.76
CA PRO A 76 13.81 2.25 -24.90
C PRO A 76 12.96 2.26 -23.62
N ALA A 77 13.60 2.11 -22.47
CA ALA A 77 13.00 2.21 -21.15
C ALA A 77 13.59 3.42 -20.41
N THR A 78 12.77 4.21 -19.74
CA THR A 78 13.23 5.33 -18.90
C THR A 78 13.37 4.87 -17.46
N GLY A 79 14.61 4.83 -16.95
CA GLY A 79 14.88 4.63 -15.53
C GLY A 79 14.70 5.92 -14.75
N TYR A 80 14.19 5.83 -13.53
CA TYR A 80 14.07 6.95 -12.60
C TYR A 80 14.93 6.63 -11.37
N GLU A 81 15.84 7.54 -11.03
CA GLU A 81 16.66 7.44 -9.81
C GLU A 81 16.53 8.71 -8.97
N LEU A 82 16.55 8.53 -7.64
CA LEU A 82 16.63 9.63 -6.69
C LEU A 82 18.10 9.96 -6.49
N GLU A 83 18.49 11.21 -6.73
CA GLU A 83 19.84 11.71 -6.46
C GLU A 83 19.78 12.82 -5.41
N CYS A 84 20.67 12.76 -4.44
CA CYS A 84 20.86 13.82 -3.46
C CYS A 84 22.07 14.64 -3.88
N VAL A 85 21.84 15.88 -4.34
CA VAL A 85 22.90 16.78 -4.80
C VAL A 85 23.24 17.83 -3.74
N ASP A 86 24.52 18.05 -3.50
CA ASP A 86 25.01 19.13 -2.63
C ASP A 86 24.92 20.49 -3.33
N SER A 87 25.11 21.57 -2.57
CA SER A 87 25.26 22.96 -3.02
C SER A 87 26.31 23.18 -4.12
N SER A 88 27.28 22.28 -4.26
CA SER A 88 28.27 22.24 -5.34
C SER A 88 27.76 21.59 -6.64
N GLY A 89 26.59 20.95 -6.61
CA GLY A 89 26.05 20.16 -7.71
C GLY A 89 26.59 18.72 -7.79
N GLU A 90 27.40 18.29 -6.81
CA GLU A 90 27.90 16.91 -6.75
C GLU A 90 26.84 15.96 -6.17
N VAL A 91 26.74 14.77 -6.76
CA VAL A 91 25.85 13.70 -6.29
C VAL A 91 26.49 13.02 -5.10
N VAL A 92 25.95 13.27 -3.91
CA VAL A 92 26.44 12.70 -2.65
C VAL A 92 25.88 11.30 -2.42
N LYS A 93 24.68 11.02 -2.95
CA LYS A 93 23.99 9.75 -2.79
C LYS A 93 22.98 9.54 -3.91
N SER A 94 22.90 8.31 -4.42
CA SER A 94 21.88 7.89 -5.39
C SER A 94 21.15 6.67 -4.87
N ASP A 95 19.82 6.71 -4.90
CA ASP A 95 18.94 5.62 -4.48
C ASP A 95 17.93 5.30 -5.59
N PRO A 96 18.16 4.24 -6.40
CA PRO A 96 17.31 3.92 -7.54
C PRO A 96 16.00 3.20 -7.15
N VAL A 97 15.96 2.56 -5.97
CA VAL A 97 14.90 1.59 -5.63
C VAL A 97 14.28 1.85 -4.26
N LEU A 98 15.06 2.27 -3.27
CA LEU A 98 14.61 2.39 -1.88
C LEU A 98 13.49 3.44 -1.72
N TYR A 99 13.58 4.54 -2.46
CA TYR A 99 12.59 5.61 -2.43
C TYR A 99 11.20 5.10 -2.86
N ALA A 100 11.13 4.25 -3.88
CA ALA A 100 9.88 3.70 -4.39
C ALA A 100 9.23 2.75 -3.36
N PHE A 101 10.02 1.90 -2.69
CA PHE A 101 9.50 1.04 -1.62
C PHE A 101 8.95 1.82 -0.43
N ILE A 102 9.61 2.90 -0.03
CA ILE A 102 9.14 3.75 1.06
C ILE A 102 7.84 4.45 0.66
N TRP A 103 7.76 4.93 -0.57
CA TRP A 103 6.54 5.54 -1.11
C TRP A 103 5.36 4.57 -1.13
N ILE A 104 5.57 3.36 -1.65
CA ILE A 104 4.56 2.29 -1.65
C ILE A 104 4.17 1.94 -0.21
N GLY A 105 5.13 1.87 0.71
CA GLY A 105 4.90 1.64 2.14
C GLY A 105 3.97 2.69 2.77
N ILE A 106 4.14 3.96 2.42
CA ILE A 106 3.25 5.05 2.89
C ILE A 106 1.81 4.79 2.42
N TRP A 107 1.61 4.46 1.14
CA TRP A 107 0.28 4.14 0.61
C TRP A 107 -0.34 2.89 1.23
N VAL A 108 0.46 1.86 1.49
CA VAL A 108 0.01 0.65 2.21
C VAL A 108 -0.47 1.01 3.61
N LEU A 109 0.26 1.88 4.32
CA LEU A 109 -0.11 2.32 5.67
C LEU A 109 -1.43 3.11 5.66
N VAL A 110 -1.62 4.01 4.69
CA VAL A 110 -2.90 4.72 4.48
C VAL A 110 -4.03 3.72 4.17
N GLY A 111 -3.79 2.74 3.30
CA GLY A 111 -4.76 1.70 2.97
C GLY A 111 -5.18 0.86 4.18
N LEU A 112 -4.23 0.59 5.10
CA LEU A 112 -4.50 -0.10 6.36
C LEU A 112 -5.41 0.73 7.28
N ILE A 113 -5.13 2.02 7.43
CA ILE A 113 -5.96 2.94 8.23
C ILE A 113 -7.39 2.99 7.67
N VAL A 114 -7.51 3.15 6.35
CA VAL A 114 -8.82 3.16 5.67
C VAL A 114 -9.57 1.85 5.89
N SER A 115 -8.88 0.71 5.79
CA SER A 115 -9.47 -0.62 6.02
C SER A 115 -9.99 -0.77 7.46
N ILE A 116 -9.24 -0.28 8.45
CA ILE A 116 -9.66 -0.30 9.86
C ILE A 116 -10.93 0.51 10.04
N VAL A 117 -10.97 1.75 9.54
CA VAL A 117 -12.14 2.64 9.64
C VAL A 117 -13.36 2.01 8.97
N LEU A 118 -13.21 1.46 7.77
CA LEU A 118 -14.28 0.77 7.05
C LEU A 118 -14.79 -0.45 7.80
N THR A 119 -13.90 -1.23 8.42
CA THR A 119 -14.30 -2.39 9.21
C THR A 119 -15.15 -1.97 10.41
N PHE A 120 -14.77 -0.89 11.11
CA PHE A 120 -15.60 -0.36 12.20
C PHE A 120 -16.97 0.09 11.71
N ALA A 121 -17.03 0.83 10.59
CA ALA A 121 -18.29 1.29 10.01
C ALA A 121 -19.20 0.14 9.53
N LEU A 122 -18.61 -0.91 8.93
CA LEU A 122 -19.34 -2.04 8.34
C LEU A 122 -19.62 -3.18 9.33
N SER A 123 -19.08 -3.12 10.55
CA SER A 123 -19.29 -4.14 11.58
C SER A 123 -20.77 -4.34 11.94
N VAL A 124 -21.53 -3.25 12.04
CA VAL A 124 -22.97 -3.26 12.36
C VAL A 124 -23.81 -3.92 11.26
N PRO A 125 -23.78 -3.45 9.98
CA PRO A 125 -24.54 -4.09 8.91
C PRO A 125 -24.03 -5.51 8.61
N GLY A 126 -22.72 -5.76 8.74
CA GLY A 126 -22.13 -7.09 8.57
C GLY A 126 -22.70 -8.10 9.57
N GLY A 127 -22.83 -7.70 10.85
CA GLY A 127 -23.44 -8.54 11.88
C GLY A 127 -24.89 -8.93 11.56
N MET A 128 -25.69 -7.99 11.03
CA MET A 128 -27.09 -8.23 10.63
C MET A 128 -27.21 -9.19 9.44
N LEU A 129 -26.32 -9.07 8.45
CA LEU A 129 -26.28 -9.98 7.29
C LEU A 129 -25.96 -11.41 7.72
N VAL A 130 -24.98 -11.60 8.59
CA VAL A 130 -24.61 -12.93 9.11
C VAL A 130 -25.76 -13.56 9.88
N THR A 131 -26.45 -12.80 10.73
CA THR A 131 -27.62 -13.32 11.47
C THR A 131 -28.77 -13.69 10.53
N LYS A 132 -29.00 -12.89 9.48
CA LYS A 132 -30.03 -13.18 8.47
C LYS A 132 -29.74 -14.48 7.71
N VAL A 133 -28.47 -14.70 7.32
CA VAL A 133 -28.04 -15.92 6.63
C VAL A 133 -28.12 -17.14 7.54
N LEU A 134 -27.66 -17.04 8.80
CA LEU A 134 -27.77 -18.12 9.78
C LEU A 134 -29.23 -18.51 10.03
N ASN A 135 -30.12 -17.52 10.12
CA ASN A 135 -31.54 -17.78 10.31
C ASN A 135 -32.16 -18.46 9.06
N SER A 136 -31.80 -18.04 7.85
CA SER A 136 -32.33 -18.67 6.62
C SER A 136 -31.85 -20.11 6.44
N ILE A 137 -30.62 -20.43 6.86
CA ILE A 137 -30.08 -21.80 6.82
C ILE A 137 -30.78 -22.68 7.86
N ARG A 138 -31.05 -22.14 9.06
CA ARG A 138 -31.77 -22.86 10.12
C ARG A 138 -33.22 -23.17 9.75
N VAL A 139 -33.91 -22.27 9.04
CA VAL A 139 -35.29 -22.50 8.58
C VAL A 139 -35.38 -23.54 7.45
N ARG A 140 -34.29 -23.76 6.70
CA ARG A 140 -34.24 -24.76 5.61
C ARG A 140 -33.89 -26.18 6.07
N ARG A 141 -33.50 -26.37 7.32
CA ARG A 141 -33.14 -27.67 7.90
C ARG A 141 -34.20 -28.10 8.90
#